data_AF-A0A225B344-F1
#
_entry.id   AF-A0A225B344-F1
#
_cell.length_a   1.000
_cell.length_b   1.000
_cell.length_c   1.000
_cell.angle_alpha   90.00
_cell.angle_beta   90.00
_cell.angle_gamma   90.00
#
_symmetry.space_group_name_H-M   'P 1'
#
loop_
_entity.id
_entity.type
_entity.pdbx_description
1 polymer ?
#
loop_
_entity_poly.entity_id
_entity_poly.type
_entity_poly.pdbx_seq_one_letter_code
_entity_poly.pdbx_strand_id
1 'polypeptide(L)'
;MAGLSTRLTCASTSLNASFRALSLNITNPLIKRGFSTSSCLQKRKTLPTAIPQYPYKPNYQYKQADSGLYGGVSISFGNKISKGRNKGKTRRSWKPNVRWKKMHSDALNKDIMIKLTRKALRTIEKCGGLDRYLLSDKPSRIKELGLTGWQLRYQIMQTPKMQEKFARTRKALGLQPPPETFEDWLKLRELEEKGLKKAEAISNEDSSPPNKSKSKDVNKGNKREKGTEEEVPKFA
;
A
#
# COMPACT_ATOMS: atom_id res chain seq x y z
N MET A 1 79.88 5.33 0.47
CA MET A 1 80.09 4.57 1.72
C MET A 1 78.82 4.67 2.55
N ALA A 2 78.34 3.51 2.99
CA ALA A 2 76.99 3.23 3.45
C ALA A 2 76.71 3.67 4.89
N GLY A 3 75.42 3.78 5.23
CA GLY A 3 74.98 3.99 6.62
C GLY A 3 73.48 4.23 6.79
N LEU A 4 72.62 3.34 6.25
CA LEU A 4 71.19 3.31 6.58
C LEU A 4 71.03 2.75 8.00
N SER A 5 70.60 3.56 8.96
CA SER A 5 70.25 3.10 10.30
C SER A 5 68.81 2.58 10.32
N THR A 6 68.68 1.26 10.40
CA THR A 6 67.43 0.54 10.63
C THR A 6 67.02 0.65 12.09
N ARG A 7 65.81 1.17 12.36
CA ARG A 7 65.05 0.79 13.56
C ARG A 7 63.59 0.53 13.18
N LEU A 8 63.31 -0.74 12.86
CA LEU A 8 61.97 -1.29 12.91
C LEU A 8 61.65 -1.57 14.39
N THR A 9 60.78 -0.76 15.00
CA THR A 9 60.11 -1.16 16.25
C THR A 9 58.71 -1.63 15.88
N CYS A 10 58.56 -2.94 15.75
CA CYS A 10 57.26 -3.60 15.68
C CYS A 10 56.55 -3.40 17.03
N ALA A 11 55.59 -2.48 17.08
CA ALA A 11 54.62 -2.48 18.17
C ALA A 11 53.70 -3.70 17.99
N SER A 12 53.94 -4.75 18.76
CA SER A 12 53.04 -5.88 18.91
C SER A 12 51.76 -5.42 19.60
N THR A 13 50.78 -4.93 18.83
CA THR A 13 49.44 -4.67 19.35
C THR A 13 48.78 -6.02 19.61
N SER A 14 48.72 -6.41 20.87
CA SER A 14 48.08 -7.63 21.34
C SER A 14 46.59 -7.64 20.95
N LEU A 15 46.13 -8.78 20.43
CA LEU A 15 44.73 -9.04 20.06
C LEU A 15 43.75 -9.06 21.25
N ASN A 16 44.20 -8.71 22.46
CA ASN A 16 43.46 -8.89 23.71
C ASN A 16 42.80 -7.60 24.24
N ALA A 17 42.88 -6.48 23.51
CA ALA A 17 42.21 -5.23 23.89
C ALA A 17 40.67 -5.22 23.62
N SER A 18 40.12 -6.28 23.05
CA SER A 18 38.72 -6.37 22.59
C SER A 18 37.72 -6.90 23.64
N PHE A 19 38.15 -7.26 24.85
CA PHE A 19 37.26 -7.87 25.86
C PHE A 19 36.91 -7.01 27.09
N ARG A 20 37.33 -5.74 27.14
CA ARG A 20 37.05 -4.88 28.33
C ARG A 20 35.68 -4.19 28.36
N ALA A 21 34.81 -4.41 27.37
CA ALA A 21 33.47 -3.80 27.33
C ALA A 21 32.33 -4.79 27.69
N LEU A 22 32.61 -5.78 28.55
CA LEU A 22 31.61 -6.73 29.05
C LEU A 22 31.17 -6.34 30.46
N SER A 23 30.34 -5.30 30.58
CA SER A 23 29.56 -5.09 31.81
C SER A 23 28.31 -5.96 31.75
N LEU A 24 28.30 -7.07 32.49
CA LEU A 24 27.12 -7.87 32.77
C LEU A 24 26.25 -7.14 33.82
N ASN A 25 25.50 -6.11 33.40
CA ASN A 25 24.42 -5.58 34.23
C ASN A 25 23.19 -6.49 34.10
N ILE A 26 23.14 -7.49 34.97
CA ILE A 26 22.06 -8.47 35.11
C ILE A 26 21.02 -7.89 36.08
N THR A 27 20.03 -7.13 35.57
CA THR A 27 18.84 -6.78 36.36
C THR A 27 17.52 -6.93 35.58
N ASN A 28 17.56 -7.42 34.34
CA ASN A 28 16.35 -7.77 33.58
C ASN A 28 16.42 -9.22 33.06
N PRO A 29 15.65 -10.17 33.63
CA PRO A 29 15.73 -11.60 33.27
C PRO A 29 15.14 -11.94 31.89
N LEU A 30 14.47 -11.00 31.22
CA LEU A 30 13.79 -11.23 29.93
C LEU A 30 14.67 -11.04 28.68
N ILE A 31 15.94 -10.64 28.81
CA ILE A 31 16.81 -10.39 27.66
C ILE A 31 18.10 -11.19 27.80
N LYS A 32 18.00 -12.52 27.64
CA LYS A 32 19.17 -13.37 27.33
C LYS A 32 19.56 -13.15 25.86
N ARG A 33 20.24 -12.05 25.53
CA ARG A 33 20.98 -12.00 24.26
C ARG A 33 22.25 -12.81 24.45
N GLY A 34 22.20 -14.09 24.06
CA GLY A 34 23.41 -14.91 23.93
C GLY A 34 24.42 -14.22 23.02
N PHE A 35 25.70 -14.49 23.26
CA PHE A 35 26.83 -14.02 22.45
C PHE A 35 26.70 -14.57 21.03
N SER A 36 25.90 -13.92 20.18
CA SER A 36 25.74 -14.28 18.78
C SER A 36 26.60 -13.35 17.95
N THR A 37 27.54 -13.92 17.20
CA THR A 37 28.32 -13.22 16.18
C THR A 37 27.49 -12.86 14.95
N SER A 38 26.23 -13.30 14.87
CA SER A 38 25.35 -12.93 13.78
C SER A 38 24.91 -11.47 13.92
N SER A 39 25.08 -10.69 12.84
CA SER A 39 24.60 -9.31 12.79
C SER A 39 23.10 -9.29 13.07
N CYS A 40 22.63 -8.40 13.96
CA CYS A 40 21.20 -8.27 14.22
C CYS A 40 20.42 -8.05 12.91
N LEU A 41 19.35 -8.83 12.70
CA LEU A 41 18.50 -8.68 11.53
C LEU A 41 17.90 -7.26 11.54
N GLN A 42 18.06 -6.54 10.44
CA GLN A 42 17.48 -5.20 10.29
C GLN A 42 15.95 -5.27 10.44
N LYS A 43 15.43 -4.64 11.50
CA LYS A 43 13.99 -4.55 11.77
C LYS A 43 13.29 -3.79 10.63
N ARG A 44 12.21 -4.38 10.11
CA ARG A 44 11.33 -3.76 9.11
C ARG A 44 10.17 -3.05 9.79
N LYS A 45 9.64 -2.00 9.15
CA LYS A 45 8.41 -1.38 9.63
C LYS A 45 7.24 -2.31 9.32
N THR A 46 6.39 -2.55 10.30
CA THR A 46 5.15 -3.31 10.17
C THR A 46 3.99 -2.42 10.59
N LEU A 47 2.80 -2.70 10.07
CA LEU A 47 1.58 -2.03 10.51
C LEU A 47 1.10 -2.64 11.83
N PRO A 48 0.52 -1.85 12.74
CA PRO A 48 -0.20 -2.36 13.90
C PRO A 48 -1.38 -3.24 13.48
N THR A 49 -1.69 -4.27 14.27
CA THR A 49 -2.79 -5.22 14.01
C THR A 49 -4.16 -4.57 13.86
N ALA A 50 -4.40 -3.44 14.55
CA ALA A 50 -5.66 -2.70 14.48
C ALA A 50 -5.91 -2.03 13.12
N ILE A 51 -4.89 -1.89 12.28
CA ILE A 51 -5.00 -1.24 10.96
C ILE A 51 -5.19 -2.33 9.91
N PRO A 52 -6.08 -2.14 8.91
CA PRO A 52 -6.23 -3.09 7.82
C PRO A 52 -4.90 -3.34 7.11
N GLN A 53 -4.72 -4.57 6.62
CA GLN A 53 -3.53 -4.93 5.86
C GLN A 53 -3.43 -4.06 4.62
N TYR A 54 -2.23 -3.55 4.36
CA TYR A 54 -1.96 -2.78 3.15
C TYR A 54 -2.10 -3.70 1.94
N PRO A 55 -2.86 -3.33 0.89
CA PRO A 55 -3.12 -4.20 -0.26
C PRO A 55 -1.86 -4.65 -1.02
N TYR A 56 -0.78 -3.88 -0.92
CA TYR A 56 0.50 -4.22 -1.54
C TYR A 56 1.53 -4.69 -0.50
N LYS A 57 2.57 -5.37 -0.98
CA LYS A 57 3.67 -5.82 -0.12
C LYS A 57 4.54 -4.64 0.32
N PRO A 58 5.18 -4.73 1.50
CA PRO A 58 6.16 -3.73 1.94
C PRO A 58 7.39 -3.68 1.02
N ASN A 59 8.14 -2.57 1.05
CA ASN A 59 9.29 -2.39 0.18
C ASN A 59 10.51 -3.19 0.68
N TYR A 60 10.79 -4.32 0.03
CA TYR A 60 11.94 -5.17 0.39
C TYR A 60 13.30 -4.56 0.02
N GLN A 61 13.37 -3.92 -1.15
CA GLN A 61 14.63 -3.38 -1.69
C GLN A 61 15.09 -2.11 -0.96
N TYR A 62 14.15 -1.22 -0.64
CA TYR A 62 14.44 0.04 0.01
C TYR A 62 13.52 0.26 1.21
N LYS A 63 13.81 -0.49 2.29
CA LYS A 63 13.05 -0.49 3.56
C LYS A 63 12.88 0.92 4.16
N GLN A 64 13.81 1.83 3.88
CA GLN A 64 13.72 3.23 4.32
C GLN A 64 12.47 3.93 3.75
N ALA A 65 12.02 3.53 2.55
CA ALA A 65 10.84 4.10 1.92
C ALA A 65 9.58 3.94 2.77
N ASP A 66 9.43 2.81 3.47
CA ASP A 66 8.26 2.53 4.30
C ASP A 66 8.13 3.47 5.51
N SER A 67 9.21 4.19 5.88
CA SER A 67 9.22 5.14 6.99
C SER A 67 8.64 6.53 6.69
N GLY A 68 8.30 6.84 5.43
CA GLY A 68 7.67 8.10 5.06
C GLY A 68 7.02 8.08 3.67
N LEU A 69 6.77 9.24 3.08
CA LEU A 69 6.16 9.35 1.76
C LEU A 69 7.23 9.53 0.68
N TYR A 70 7.50 8.46 -0.05
CA TYR A 70 8.53 8.43 -1.10
C TYR A 70 7.95 8.58 -2.52
N GLY A 71 6.63 8.44 -2.69
CA GLY A 71 5.98 8.62 -4.00
C GLY A 71 6.45 7.58 -5.02
N GLY A 72 6.65 6.33 -4.57
CA GLY A 72 7.16 5.21 -5.36
C GLY A 72 8.64 5.31 -5.75
N VAL A 73 9.39 6.32 -5.27
CA VAL A 73 10.81 6.48 -5.62
C VAL A 73 11.68 5.61 -4.71
N SER A 74 12.47 4.74 -5.32
CA SER A 74 13.44 3.87 -4.66
C SER A 74 14.88 4.28 -4.98
N ILE A 75 15.84 3.69 -4.27
CA ILE A 75 17.26 3.83 -4.60
C ILE A 75 17.55 3.14 -5.93
N SER A 76 18.27 3.82 -6.81
CA SER A 76 18.75 3.24 -8.07
C SER A 76 20.23 2.89 -7.97
N PHE A 77 20.66 1.83 -8.67
CA PHE A 77 22.05 1.38 -8.71
C PHE A 77 22.55 1.35 -10.14
N GLY A 78 23.85 1.61 -10.34
CA GLY A 78 24.47 1.56 -11.65
C GLY A 78 25.97 1.78 -11.57
N ASN A 79 26.57 2.21 -12.69
CA ASN A 79 28.02 2.36 -12.80
C ASN A 79 28.41 3.80 -13.13
N LYS A 80 29.49 4.30 -12.53
CA LYS A 80 30.26 5.43 -13.04
C LYS A 80 31.18 4.88 -14.14
N ILE A 81 31.17 5.50 -15.32
CA ILE A 81 32.01 5.12 -16.46
C ILE A 81 33.15 6.14 -16.54
N SER A 82 34.40 5.69 -16.56
CA SER A 82 35.55 6.57 -16.76
C SER A 82 35.65 7.03 -18.22
N LYS A 83 36.12 8.27 -18.45
CA LYS A 83 36.29 8.85 -19.79
C LYS A 83 37.57 8.36 -20.50
N GLY A 84 38.40 7.55 -19.83
CA GLY A 84 39.67 7.07 -20.38
C GLY A 84 39.50 5.94 -21.40
N ARG A 85 40.60 5.57 -22.08
CA ARG A 85 40.67 4.55 -23.14
C ARG A 85 40.01 3.23 -22.74
N ASN A 86 40.16 2.81 -21.48
CA ASN A 86 39.69 1.51 -21.00
C ASN A 86 38.27 1.51 -20.37
N LYS A 87 37.49 2.61 -20.47
CA LYS A 87 36.08 2.74 -20.01
C LYS A 87 35.76 1.97 -18.71
N GLY A 88 36.59 2.13 -17.69
CA GLY A 88 36.46 1.43 -16.42
C GLY A 88 35.09 1.70 -15.76
N LYS A 89 34.47 0.65 -15.20
CA LYS A 89 33.15 0.71 -14.56
C LYS A 89 33.28 0.59 -13.05
N THR A 90 32.78 1.58 -12.31
CA THR A 90 32.74 1.56 -10.84
C THR A 90 31.30 1.60 -10.34
N ARG A 91 30.90 0.74 -9.39
CA ARG A 91 29.53 0.73 -8.84
C ARG A 91 29.22 2.06 -8.15
N ARG A 92 28.00 2.57 -8.35
CA ARG A 92 27.45 3.74 -7.66
C ARG A 92 25.96 3.54 -7.37
N SER A 93 25.42 4.39 -6.50
CA SER A 93 24.00 4.46 -6.22
C SER A 93 23.49 5.90 -6.36
N TRP A 94 22.20 6.04 -6.67
CA TRP A 94 21.49 7.31 -6.69
C TRP A 94 20.34 7.23 -5.69
N LYS A 95 20.45 8.03 -4.63
CA LYS A 95 19.45 8.10 -3.56
C LYS A 95 18.41 9.18 -3.89
N PRO A 96 17.14 8.99 -3.50
CA PRO A 96 16.15 10.05 -3.58
C PRO A 96 16.52 11.22 -2.65
N ASN A 97 16.13 12.44 -3.02
CA ASN A 97 16.27 13.62 -2.18
C ASN A 97 15.18 13.63 -1.10
N VAL A 98 15.49 13.02 0.05
CA VAL A 98 14.59 12.87 1.19
C VAL A 98 14.88 13.94 2.24
N ARG A 99 13.84 14.58 2.75
CA ARG A 99 13.91 15.58 3.83
C ARG A 99 12.82 15.33 4.85
N TRP A 100 13.07 15.69 6.12
CA TRP A 100 12.01 15.78 7.12
C TRP A 100 11.28 17.10 6.92
N LYS A 101 9.95 17.06 6.85
CA LYS A 101 9.11 18.25 6.72
C LYS A 101 7.87 18.11 7.59
N LYS A 102 7.45 19.23 8.19
CA LYS A 102 6.16 19.34 8.87
C LYS A 102 5.09 19.65 7.83
N MET A 103 4.01 18.88 7.82
CA MET A 103 2.87 19.07 6.92
C MET A 103 1.60 19.12 7.75
N HIS A 104 0.78 20.15 7.53
CA HIS A 104 -0.52 20.29 8.19
C HIS A 104 -1.52 19.26 7.63
N SER A 105 -2.31 18.67 8.52
CA SER A 105 -3.44 17.82 8.19
C SER A 105 -4.72 18.46 8.72
N ASP A 106 -5.62 18.85 7.82
CA ASP A 106 -6.87 19.54 8.14
C ASP A 106 -7.84 18.62 8.89
N ALA A 107 -7.84 17.32 8.56
CA ALA A 107 -8.72 16.35 9.20
C ALA A 107 -8.30 16.09 10.66
N LEU A 108 -6.99 16.06 10.91
CA LEU A 108 -6.42 15.80 12.25
C LEU A 108 -6.16 17.08 13.05
N ASN A 109 -6.28 18.27 12.43
CA ASN A 109 -5.92 19.60 12.98
C ASN A 109 -4.53 19.63 13.63
N LYS A 110 -3.55 18.94 13.03
CA LYS A 110 -2.20 18.89 13.57
C LYS A 110 -1.15 18.83 12.48
N ASP A 111 0.04 19.32 12.82
CA ASP A 111 1.20 19.21 11.96
C ASP A 111 1.90 17.87 12.17
N ILE A 112 2.09 17.13 11.07
CA ILE A 112 2.72 15.83 11.08
C ILE A 112 4.13 15.96 10.50
N MET A 113 5.12 15.53 11.28
CA MET A 113 6.51 15.51 10.85
C MET A 113 6.82 14.17 10.18
N ILE A 114 7.07 14.19 8.87
CA ILE A 114 7.27 12.97 8.06
C ILE A 114 8.49 13.15 7.14
N LYS A 115 9.15 12.04 6.80
CA LYS A 115 10.14 12.00 5.71
C LYS A 115 9.44 12.07 4.36
N LEU A 116 9.76 13.08 3.56
CA LEU A 116 9.21 13.27 2.23
C LEU A 116 10.32 13.29 1.20
N THR A 117 10.07 12.67 0.04
CA THR A 117 10.88 12.92 -1.16
C THR A 117 10.40 14.20 -1.85
N ARG A 118 11.29 14.93 -2.53
CA ARG A 118 10.92 16.14 -3.30
C ARG A 118 9.78 15.89 -4.31
N LYS A 119 9.76 14.72 -4.97
CA LYS A 119 8.66 14.28 -5.85
C LYS A 119 7.33 14.24 -5.11
N ALA A 120 7.28 13.56 -3.97
CA ALA A 120 6.09 13.45 -3.14
C ALA A 120 5.62 14.82 -2.64
N LEU A 121 6.55 15.68 -2.24
CA LEU A 121 6.25 17.04 -1.79
C LEU A 121 5.59 17.88 -2.89
N ARG A 122 6.13 17.86 -4.11
CA ARG A 122 5.53 18.54 -5.27
C ARG A 122 4.14 18.01 -5.59
N THR A 123 3.91 16.70 -5.47
CA THR A 123 2.58 16.12 -5.70
C THR A 123 1.58 16.48 -4.61
N ILE A 124 2.02 16.60 -3.35
CA ILE A 124 1.15 17.05 -2.25
C ILE A 124 0.71 18.50 -2.48
N GLU A 125 1.64 19.38 -2.87
CA GLU A 125 1.36 20.77 -3.23
C GLU A 125 0.40 20.83 -4.44
N LYS A 126 0.61 20.00 -5.48
CA LYS A 126 -0.30 19.91 -6.63
C LYS A 126 -1.71 19.40 -6.26
N CYS A 127 -1.81 18.45 -5.32
CA CYS A 127 -3.10 17.98 -4.81
C CYS A 127 -3.79 19.00 -3.89
N GLY A 128 -3.08 20.04 -3.45
CA GLY A 128 -3.61 21.06 -2.55
C GLY A 128 -3.69 20.60 -1.09
N GLY A 129 -2.82 19.70 -0.63
CA GLY A 129 -2.76 19.30 0.79
C GLY A 129 -2.39 17.83 1.02
N LEU A 130 -1.97 17.53 2.25
CA LEU A 130 -1.57 16.17 2.65
C LEU A 130 -2.75 15.19 2.59
N ASP A 131 -3.90 15.59 3.12
CA ASP A 131 -5.07 14.72 3.24
C ASP A 131 -5.61 14.34 1.86
N ARG A 132 -5.69 15.31 0.93
CA ARG A 132 -6.07 15.08 -0.47
C ARG A 132 -5.10 14.13 -1.17
N TYR A 133 -3.81 14.23 -0.88
CA TYR A 133 -2.81 13.33 -1.43
C TYR A 133 -3.01 11.88 -0.97
N LEU A 134 -3.34 11.68 0.31
CA LEU A 134 -3.54 10.36 0.94
C LEU A 134 -4.88 9.72 0.59
N LEU A 135 -5.94 10.51 0.45
CA LEU A 135 -7.30 10.05 0.16
C LEU A 135 -7.56 9.82 -1.33
N SER A 136 -6.59 10.04 -2.21
CA SER A 136 -6.80 9.81 -3.64
C SER A 136 -6.97 8.32 -3.97
N ASP A 137 -8.03 8.00 -4.71
CA ASP A 137 -8.45 6.63 -5.00
C ASP A 137 -7.69 5.94 -6.13
N LYS A 138 -6.78 6.66 -6.79
CA LYS A 138 -6.03 6.09 -7.92
C LYS A 138 -5.20 4.89 -7.45
N PRO A 139 -5.23 3.73 -8.14
CA PRO A 139 -4.50 2.54 -7.70
C PRO A 139 -2.99 2.78 -7.66
N SER A 140 -2.46 3.57 -8.61
CA SER A 140 -1.05 4.00 -8.60
C SER A 140 -0.70 4.80 -7.36
N ARG A 141 -1.62 5.65 -6.86
CA ARG A 141 -1.39 6.41 -5.63
C ARG A 141 -1.30 5.48 -4.44
N ILE A 142 -2.21 4.51 -4.32
CA ILE A 142 -2.21 3.54 -3.22
C ILE A 142 -0.85 2.81 -3.19
N LYS A 143 -0.32 2.36 -4.34
CA LYS A 143 1.02 1.74 -4.45
C LYS A 143 2.15 2.64 -3.94
N GLU A 144 2.07 3.95 -4.21
CA GLU A 144 3.08 4.95 -3.87
C GLU A 144 3.08 5.39 -2.40
N LEU A 145 1.99 5.17 -1.65
CA LEU A 145 1.84 5.60 -0.25
C LEU A 145 2.82 4.87 0.68
N GLY A 146 3.04 3.58 0.45
CA GLY A 146 3.76 2.70 1.36
C GLY A 146 3.05 2.51 2.72
N LEU A 147 3.71 1.83 3.66
CA LEU A 147 3.09 1.51 4.96
C LEU A 147 2.73 2.75 5.78
N THR A 148 3.61 3.74 5.84
CA THR A 148 3.32 4.99 6.58
C THR A 148 2.20 5.80 5.98
N GLY A 149 2.17 5.93 4.65
CA GLY A 149 1.07 6.57 3.97
C GLY A 149 -0.25 5.85 4.24
N TRP A 150 -0.26 4.52 4.20
CA TRP A 150 -1.44 3.72 4.52
C TRP A 150 -1.93 3.91 5.95
N GLN A 151 -1.01 3.91 6.92
CA GLN A 151 -1.31 4.20 8.32
C GLN A 151 -1.95 5.59 8.49
N LEU A 152 -1.39 6.62 7.85
CA LEU A 152 -1.93 7.99 7.92
C LEU A 152 -3.30 8.10 7.23
N ARG A 153 -3.46 7.45 6.07
CA ARG A 153 -4.75 7.39 5.36
C ARG A 153 -5.83 6.81 6.27
N TYR A 154 -5.54 5.69 6.94
CA TYR A 154 -6.46 5.10 7.91
C TYR A 154 -6.80 6.07 9.04
N GLN A 155 -5.79 6.70 9.67
CA GLN A 155 -6.03 7.66 10.75
C GLN A 155 -6.94 8.83 10.32
N ILE A 156 -6.74 9.35 9.11
CA ILE A 156 -7.57 10.43 8.56
C ILE A 156 -9.01 9.95 8.35
N MET A 157 -9.21 8.74 7.82
CA MET A 157 -10.55 8.17 7.60
C MET A 157 -11.34 7.96 8.89
N GLN A 158 -10.65 7.73 10.03
CA GLN A 158 -11.31 7.57 11.33
C GLN A 158 -11.74 8.89 11.98
N THR A 159 -11.33 10.05 11.45
CA THR A 159 -11.72 11.34 12.02
C THR A 159 -13.19 11.65 11.79
N PRO A 160 -13.91 12.26 12.75
CA PRO A 160 -15.33 12.59 12.60
C PRO A 160 -15.55 13.57 11.44
N LYS A 161 -14.64 14.55 11.28
CA LYS A 161 -14.62 15.48 10.15
C LYS A 161 -14.67 14.77 8.79
N MET A 162 -13.98 13.63 8.65
CA MET A 162 -13.95 12.88 7.40
C MET A 162 -15.14 11.94 7.26
N GLN A 163 -15.55 11.29 8.36
CA GLN A 163 -16.74 10.43 8.38
C GLN A 163 -18.00 11.21 7.98
N GLU A 164 -18.19 12.43 8.50
CA GLU A 164 -19.28 13.32 8.11
C GLU A 164 -19.23 13.67 6.61
N LYS A 165 -18.04 13.97 6.08
CA LYS A 165 -17.86 14.24 4.64
C LYS A 165 -18.24 13.04 3.78
N PHE A 166 -17.85 11.84 4.20
CA PHE A 166 -18.23 10.61 3.50
C PHE A 166 -19.73 10.33 3.60
N ALA A 167 -20.36 10.54 4.76
CA ALA A 167 -21.81 10.40 4.91
C ALA A 167 -22.57 11.37 3.98
N ARG A 168 -22.14 12.63 3.89
CA ARG A 168 -22.72 13.61 2.94
C ARG A 168 -22.54 13.19 1.48
N THR A 169 -21.33 12.76 1.12
CA THR A 169 -21.02 12.29 -0.24
C THR A 169 -21.86 11.07 -0.60
N ARG A 170 -22.02 10.14 0.33
CA ARG A 170 -22.81 8.91 0.17
C ARG A 170 -24.30 9.21 -0.05
N LYS A 171 -24.87 10.12 0.75
CA LYS A 171 -26.25 10.62 0.57
C LYS A 171 -26.43 11.27 -0.80
N ALA A 172 -25.47 12.10 -1.24
CA ALA A 172 -25.51 12.73 -2.55
C ALA A 172 -25.44 11.72 -3.71
N LEU A 173 -24.78 10.59 -3.51
CA LEU A 173 -24.74 9.48 -4.47
C LEU A 173 -25.94 8.53 -4.37
N GLY A 174 -26.89 8.75 -3.47
CA GLY A 174 -28.07 7.90 -3.28
C GLY A 174 -27.79 6.54 -2.64
N LEU A 175 -26.64 6.38 -1.98
CA LEU A 175 -26.25 5.13 -1.33
C LEU A 175 -26.83 5.04 0.10
N GLN A 176 -27.38 3.88 0.46
CA GLN A 176 -27.91 3.59 1.80
C GLN A 176 -26.86 3.82 2.89
N PRO A 177 -27.15 4.39 4.07
CA PRO A 177 -26.15 4.61 5.11
C PRO A 177 -25.43 3.30 5.50
N PRO A 178 -24.16 3.37 5.93
CA PRO A 178 -23.47 2.17 6.41
C PRO A 178 -24.21 1.62 7.64
N PRO A 179 -24.25 0.29 7.82
CA PRO A 179 -24.80 -0.30 9.03
C PRO A 179 -24.00 0.15 10.26
N GLU A 180 -24.69 0.41 11.36
CA GLU A 180 -24.09 0.92 12.59
C GLU A 180 -23.22 -0.14 13.27
N THR A 181 -23.62 -1.41 13.18
CA THR A 181 -22.91 -2.54 13.79
C THR A 181 -22.48 -3.59 12.78
N PHE A 182 -21.48 -4.38 13.16
CA PHE A 182 -21.02 -5.52 12.38
C PHE A 182 -22.08 -6.63 12.28
N GLU A 183 -22.90 -6.80 13.32
CA GLU A 183 -24.01 -7.77 13.31
C GLU A 183 -25.06 -7.41 12.28
N ASP A 184 -25.42 -6.13 12.18
CA ASP A 184 -26.37 -5.66 11.17
C ASP A 184 -25.80 -5.86 9.77
N TRP A 185 -24.50 -5.59 9.58
CA TRP A 185 -23.80 -5.87 8.33
C TRP A 185 -23.83 -7.37 7.97
N LEU A 186 -23.58 -8.26 8.94
CA LEU A 186 -23.64 -9.72 8.75
C LEU A 186 -25.04 -10.18 8.36
N LYS A 187 -26.07 -9.74 9.09
CA LYS A 187 -27.47 -10.06 8.79
C LYS A 187 -27.85 -9.62 7.37
N LEU A 188 -27.47 -8.41 6.96
CA LEU A 188 -27.71 -7.91 5.61
C LEU A 188 -27.03 -8.81 4.56
N ARG A 189 -25.78 -9.22 4.79
CA ARG A 189 -25.05 -10.12 3.88
C ARG A 189 -25.66 -11.50 3.79
N GLU A 190 -26.06 -12.09 4.91
CA GLU A 190 -26.75 -13.39 4.92
C GLU A 190 -28.07 -13.34 4.15
N LEU A 191 -28.81 -12.23 4.25
CA LEU A 191 -30.04 -12.02 3.51
C LEU A 191 -29.78 -11.85 2.00
N GLU A 192 -28.74 -11.10 1.62
CA GLU A 192 -28.30 -11.00 0.22
C GLU A 192 -27.98 -12.38 -0.36
N GLU A 193 -27.19 -13.20 0.36
CA GLU A 193 -26.84 -14.56 -0.07
C GLU A 193 -28.06 -15.47 -0.19
N LYS A 194 -29.00 -15.41 0.77
CA LYS A 194 -30.27 -16.15 0.69
C LYS A 194 -31.12 -15.69 -0.50
N GLY A 195 -31.15 -14.39 -0.77
CA GLY A 195 -31.83 -13.80 -1.92
C GLY A 195 -31.25 -14.27 -3.25
N LEU A 196 -29.92 -14.28 -3.38
CA LEU A 196 -29.21 -14.79 -4.56
C LEU A 196 -29.51 -16.28 -4.79
N LYS A 197 -29.40 -17.11 -3.75
CA LYS A 197 -29.74 -18.55 -3.84
C LYS A 197 -31.19 -18.80 -4.26
N LYS A 198 -32.12 -17.97 -3.77
CA LYS A 198 -33.53 -18.05 -4.16
C LYS A 198 -33.72 -17.65 -5.63
N ALA A 199 -33.05 -16.59 -6.10
CA ALA A 199 -33.11 -16.16 -7.50
C ALA A 199 -32.50 -17.22 -8.44
N GLU A 200 -31.37 -17.81 -8.07
CA GLU A 200 -30.74 -18.92 -8.79
C GLU A 200 -31.69 -20.14 -8.87
N ALA A 201 -32.33 -20.52 -7.77
CA ALA A 201 -33.29 -21.62 -7.74
C ALA A 201 -34.47 -21.37 -8.69
N ILE A 202 -35.04 -20.16 -8.72
CA ILE A 202 -36.13 -19.79 -9.63
C ILE A 202 -35.67 -19.89 -11.10
N SER A 203 -34.47 -19.39 -11.43
CA SER A 203 -33.94 -19.47 -12.80
C SER A 203 -33.68 -20.90 -13.27
N ASN A 204 -33.36 -21.82 -12.36
CA ASN A 204 -33.15 -23.22 -12.69
C ASN A 204 -34.47 -23.97 -12.92
N GLU A 205 -35.53 -23.64 -12.17
CA GLU A 205 -36.88 -24.19 -12.34
C GLU A 205 -37.49 -23.79 -13.70
N ASP A 206 -37.29 -22.54 -14.14
CA ASP A 206 -37.78 -22.03 -15.43
C ASP A 206 -37.02 -22.62 -16.65
N SER A 207 -35.85 -23.25 -16.43
CA SER A 207 -35.04 -23.89 -17.48
C SER A 207 -35.41 -25.37 -17.73
N SER A 208 -36.36 -25.92 -16.95
CA SER A 208 -36.85 -27.28 -17.16
C SER A 208 -37.63 -27.35 -18.49
N PRO A 209 -37.24 -28.21 -19.45
CA PRO A 209 -37.87 -28.23 -20.77
C PRO A 209 -39.37 -28.50 -20.63
N PRO A 210 -40.24 -27.78 -21.37
CA PRO A 210 -41.67 -28.08 -21.36
C PRO A 210 -41.86 -29.54 -21.78
N ASN A 211 -42.46 -30.33 -20.90
CA ASN A 211 -42.78 -31.72 -21.13
C ASN A 211 -43.61 -31.81 -22.42
N LYS A 212 -43.07 -32.48 -23.44
CA LYS A 212 -43.59 -32.51 -24.81
C LYS A 212 -44.89 -33.32 -24.86
N SER A 213 -45.99 -32.77 -24.38
CA SER A 213 -47.32 -33.32 -24.60
C SER A 213 -47.71 -33.05 -26.06
N LYS A 214 -48.01 -34.13 -26.79
CA LYS A 214 -48.40 -34.12 -28.20
C LYS A 214 -49.64 -33.25 -28.41
N SER A 215 -49.49 -32.03 -28.91
CA SER A 215 -50.59 -31.25 -29.49
C SER A 215 -50.67 -31.50 -30.99
N LYS A 216 -51.86 -31.93 -31.44
CA LYS A 216 -52.22 -32.14 -32.84
C LYS A 216 -52.27 -30.81 -33.58
N ASP A 217 -51.74 -30.82 -34.79
CA ASP A 217 -51.76 -29.73 -35.74
C ASP A 217 -53.18 -29.25 -36.06
N VAL A 218 -53.44 -27.94 -35.91
CA VAL A 218 -54.51 -27.24 -36.63
C VAL A 218 -53.95 -25.94 -37.20
N ASN A 219 -53.74 -25.97 -38.52
CA ASN A 219 -53.31 -24.88 -39.36
C ASN A 219 -54.47 -23.90 -39.60
N LYS A 220 -54.33 -22.62 -39.24
CA LYS A 220 -55.11 -21.53 -39.87
C LYS A 220 -54.51 -20.13 -39.67
N GLY A 221 -54.04 -19.54 -40.78
CA GLY A 221 -54.42 -18.18 -41.17
C GLY A 221 -53.55 -16.99 -40.74
N ASN A 222 -52.72 -16.53 -41.68
CA ASN A 222 -52.24 -15.15 -41.92
C ASN A 222 -52.76 -14.00 -41.03
N LYS A 223 -51.83 -13.16 -40.55
CA LYS A 223 -51.88 -11.70 -40.75
C LYS A 223 -50.50 -11.05 -40.66
N ARG A 224 -50.21 -10.19 -41.62
CA ARG A 224 -49.01 -9.35 -41.78
C ARG A 224 -49.13 -8.12 -40.88
N GLU A 225 -48.05 -7.71 -40.22
CA GLU A 225 -47.80 -6.29 -39.89
C GLU A 225 -46.30 -5.97 -40.04
N LYS A 226 -46.04 -4.77 -40.59
CA LYS A 226 -44.74 -4.22 -41.01
C LYS A 226 -44.21 -3.23 -39.95
N GLY A 227 -42.88 -3.14 -39.85
CA GLY A 227 -42.14 -1.96 -39.36
C GLY A 227 -42.02 -1.88 -37.83
N THR A 228 -40.94 -1.40 -37.21
CA THR A 228 -39.83 -0.54 -37.65
C THR A 228 -38.65 -0.75 -36.68
N GLU A 229 -37.43 -0.91 -37.19
CA GLU A 229 -36.21 -0.91 -36.38
C GLU A 229 -35.74 0.53 -36.17
N GLU A 230 -35.80 1.03 -34.93
CA GLU A 230 -35.20 2.30 -34.53
C GLU A 230 -33.75 2.06 -34.06
N GLU A 231 -32.79 2.66 -34.76
CA GLU A 231 -31.38 2.70 -34.39
C GLU A 231 -31.15 3.65 -33.21
N VAL A 232 -30.43 3.18 -32.18
CA VAL A 232 -29.96 4.02 -31.06
C VAL A 232 -28.51 4.47 -31.34
N PRO A 233 -28.21 5.79 -31.34
CA PRO A 233 -26.85 6.27 -31.53
C PRO A 233 -25.98 6.12 -30.27
N LYS A 234 -24.75 5.64 -30.45
CA LYS A 234 -23.67 5.62 -29.46
C LYS A 234 -23.15 7.04 -29.23
N PHE A 235 -23.20 7.52 -27.98
CA PHE A 235 -22.53 8.75 -27.57
C PHE A 235 -21.02 8.52 -27.35
N ALA A 236 -20.23 9.51 -27.78
CA ALA A 236 -18.78 9.62 -27.61
C ALA A 236 -18.39 10.14 -26.22
#